data_AF-X1RYZ3-F1
#
_entry.id   AF-X1RYZ3-F1
#
_cell.length_a   1.000
_cell.length_b   1.000
_cell.length_c   1.000
_cell.angle_alpha   90.00
_cell.angle_beta   90.00
_cell.angle_gamma   90.00
#
_symmetry.space_group_name_H-M   'P 1'
#
loop_
_entity.id
_entity.type
_entity.pdbx_description
1 polymer ?
#
loop_
_entity_poly.entity_id
_entity_poly.type
_entity_poly.pdbx_seq_one_letter_code
_entity_poly.pdbx_strand_id
1 'polypeptide(L)' 'MAKKISPKYSKEFLDKTIEVWQPYCPNPLSLNDAREITENMTALFDFLIAHEKKSNG' A
#
# COMPACT_ATOMS: atom_id res chain seq x y z
N MET A 1 -20.40 20.45 -10.82
CA MET A 1 -19.53 20.49 -9.62
C MET A 1 -18.46 19.43 -9.77
N ALA A 2 -17.18 19.80 -9.80
CA ALA A 2 -16.10 18.81 -9.87
C ALA A 2 -16.10 17.98 -8.57
N LYS A 3 -16.24 16.66 -8.66
CA LYS A 3 -16.04 15.77 -7.51
C LYS A 3 -14.59 15.98 -7.05
N LYS A 4 -14.40 16.53 -5.85
CA LYS A 4 -13.08 16.57 -5.21
C LYS A 4 -12.64 15.12 -5.04
N ILE A 5 -11.72 14.66 -5.88
CA ILE A 5 -11.11 13.34 -5.74
C ILE A 5 -10.22 13.44 -4.49
N SER A 6 -10.72 12.95 -3.36
CA SER A 6 -9.90 12.80 -2.17
C SER A 6 -8.87 11.70 -2.45
N PRO A 7 -7.58 11.92 -2.16
CA PRO A 7 -6.59 10.87 -2.28
C PRO A 7 -6.99 9.69 -1.37
N LYS A 8 -6.83 8.46 -1.88
CA LYS A 8 -7.21 7.20 -1.20
C LYS A 8 -6.55 7.03 0.16
N TYR A 9 -5.36 7.59 0.34
CA TYR A 9 -4.58 7.53 1.57
C TYR A 9 -4.23 8.94 2.06
N SER A 10 -4.22 9.13 3.39
CA SER A 10 -3.78 10.38 3.99
C SER A 10 -2.26 10.55 3.86
N LYS A 11 -1.77 11.79 3.88
CA LYS A 11 -0.33 12.06 3.86
C LYS A 11 0.37 11.43 5.07
N GLU A 12 -0.22 11.54 6.26
CA GLU A 12 0.31 10.97 7.50
C GLU A 12 0.52 9.45 7.39
N PHE A 13 -0.43 8.74 6.78
CA PHE A 13 -0.31 7.31 6.54
C PHE A 13 0.85 6.98 5.59
N LEU A 14 1.00 7.75 4.51
CA LEU A 14 2.07 7.57 3.54
C LEU A 14 3.44 7.90 4.14
N ASP A 15 3.55 8.95 4.96
CA ASP A 15 4.78 9.30 5.67
C ASP A 15 5.21 8.15 6.61
N LYS A 16 4.28 7.60 7.40
CA LYS A 16 4.54 6.42 8.25
C LYS A 16 4.95 5.19 7.43
N THR A 17 4.35 5.00 6.26
CA THR A 17 4.72 3.91 5.35
C THR A 17 6.17 4.08 4.88
N ILE A 18 6.59 5.31 4.55
CA ILE A 18 7.99 5.60 4.21
C ILE A 18 8.89 5.27 5.40
N GLU A 19 8.58 5.74 6.60
CA GLU A 19 9.40 5.50 7.80
C GLU A 19 9.65 4.01 8.06
N VAL A 20 8.62 3.17 7.87
CA VAL A 20 8.73 1.72 8.06
C VAL A 20 9.58 1.05 6.98
N TRP A 21 9.47 1.48 5.73
CA TRP A 21 10.09 0.80 4.59
C TRP A 21 11.46 1.36 4.20
N GLN A 22 11.74 2.63 4.53
CA GLN A 22 12.98 3.31 4.16
C GLN A 22 14.26 2.55 4.57
N PRO A 23 14.34 1.88 5.75
CA PRO A 23 15.54 1.14 6.14
C PRO A 23 15.91 -0.01 5.18
N TYR A 24 14.94 -0.51 4.39
CA TYR A 24 15.13 -1.61 3.45
C TYR A 24 15.36 -1.13 2.01
N CYS A 25 15.33 0.18 1.77
CA CYS A 25 15.47 0.78 0.45
C CYS A 25 16.72 1.66 0.41
N PRO A 26 17.69 1.39 -0.49
CA PRO A 26 18.90 2.21 -0.60
C PRO A 26 18.62 3.63 -1.13
N ASN A 27 17.52 3.81 -1.85
CA ASN A 27 17.08 5.11 -2.37
C ASN A 27 15.98 5.70 -1.47
N PRO A 28 15.92 7.03 -1.31
CA PRO A 28 14.82 7.69 -0.61
C PRO A 28 13.47 7.38 -1.24
N LEU A 29 12.50 6.95 -0.43
CA LEU A 29 11.15 6.66 -0.86
C LEU A 29 10.33 7.96 -0.96
N SER A 30 9.58 8.08 -2.05
CA SER A 30 8.61 9.14 -2.27
C SER A 30 7.22 8.77 -1.74
N LEU A 31 6.34 9.77 -1.67
CA LEU A 31 4.92 9.54 -1.39
C LEU A 31 4.23 8.65 -2.44
N ASN A 32 4.77 8.58 -3.66
CA ASN A 32 4.23 7.67 -4.67
C ASN A 32 4.65 6.23 -4.38
N ASP A 33 5.91 6.02 -4.02
CA ASP A 33 6.43 4.69 -3.67
C ASP A 33 5.69 4.12 -2.45
N ALA A 34 5.42 4.96 -1.44
CA ALA A 34 4.60 4.58 -0.29
C ALA A 34 3.20 4.11 -0.68
N ARG A 35 2.62 4.72 -1.72
CA ARG A 35 1.31 4.40 -2.26
C ARG A 35 1.35 3.04 -2.95
N GLU A 36 2.35 2.82 -3.82
CA GLU A 36 2.55 1.56 -4.53
C GLU A 36 2.87 0.40 -3.58
N ILE A 37 3.72 0.63 -2.56
CA ILE A 37 3.98 -0.34 -1.49
C ILE A 37 2.66 -0.77 -0.83
N THR A 38 1.82 0.20 -0.45
CA THR A 38 0.53 -0.10 0.20
C THR A 38 -0.40 -0.90 -0.70
N GLU A 39 -0.50 -0.51 -1.97
CA GLU A 39 -1.37 -1.19 -2.94
C GLU A 39 -0.90 -2.62 -3.23
N ASN A 40 0.41 -2.82 -3.43
CA ASN A 40 1.00 -4.13 -3.66
C ASN A 40 0.81 -5.05 -2.46
N MET A 41 1.04 -4.55 -1.24
CA MET A 41 0.85 -5.34 -0.02
C MET A 41 -0.61 -5.75 0.16
N THR A 42 -1.56 -4.82 -0.08
CA THR A 42 -2.99 -5.11 0.01
C THR A 42 -3.39 -6.17 -1.01
N ALA A 43 -2.96 -6.02 -2.27
CA ALA A 43 -3.23 -6.97 -3.34
C ALA A 43 -2.65 -8.36 -3.05
N LEU A 44 -1.46 -8.43 -2.45
CA LEU A 44 -0.84 -9.69 -2.02
C LEU A 44 -1.66 -10.38 -0.93
N PHE A 45 -2.08 -9.66 0.11
CA PHE A 45 -2.92 -10.24 1.17
C PHE A 45 -4.27 -10.72 0.63
N ASP A 46 -4.91 -9.95 -0.24
CA ASP A 46 -6.16 -10.35 -0.90
C ASP A 46 -5.98 -11.64 -1.71
N PHE A 47 -4.87 -11.74 -2.46
CA PHE A 47 -4.52 -12.94 -3.21
C PHE A 47 -4.33 -14.16 -2.29
N LEU A 48 -3.56 -14.02 -1.20
CA LEU A 48 -3.30 -15.09 -0.25
C LEU A 48 -4.60 -15.58 0.43
N ILE A 49 -5.45 -14.66 0.90
CA ILE A 49 -6.74 -14.97 1.52
C ILE A 49 -7.67 -15.69 0.52
N ALA A 50 -7.71 -15.24 -0.73
CA ALA A 50 -8.53 -15.87 -1.76
C ALA A 50 -8.06 -17.30 -2.08
N HIS A 51 -6.75 -17.55 -2.02
CA HIS A 51 -6.18 -18.87 -2.30
C HIS A 51 -6.31 -19.84 -1.15
N GLU A 52 -6.18 -19.38 0.11
CA GLU A 52 -6.45 -20.20 1.30
C GLU A 52 -7.89 -20.73 1.30
N LYS A 53 -8.86 -19.86 0.99
CA LYS A 53 -10.29 -20.24 0.90
C LYS A 53 -10.57 -21.30 -0.16
N LYS A 54 -9.78 -21.36 -1.24
CA LYS A 54 -9.92 -22.38 -2.30
C LYS A 54 -9.29 -23.72 -1.94
N SER A 55 -8.30 -23.76 -1.04
CA SER A 55 -7.61 -24.99 -0.65
C SER A 55 -8.36 -25.82 0.39
N ASN A 56 -9.35 -25.23 1.08
CA ASN A 56 -10.16 -25.89 2.12
C ASN A 56 -11.55 -26.31 1.60
N GLY A 57 -11.72 -26.45 0.28
CA GLY A 57 -12.97 -26.87 -0.38
C GLY A 57 -12.83 -28.22 -1.09
#